data_AF-A0A1H2A6K1-F1
#
_entry.id   AF-A0A1H2A6K1-F1
#
_cell.length_a   1.000
_cell.length_b   1.000
_cell.length_c   1.000
_cell.angle_alpha   90.00
_cell.angle_beta   90.00
_cell.angle_gamma   90.00
#
_symmetry.space_group_name_H-M   'P 1'
#
loop_
_entity.id
_entity.type
_entity.pdbx_description
1 polymer ?
#
loop_
_entity_poly.entity_id
_entity_poly.type
_entity_poly.pdbx_seq_one_letter_code
_entity_poly.pdbx_strand_id
1 'polypeptide(L)'
;MKDKYCDYCGKVINRGSPQYYRKKYCCESHKQMHNRRKKNIGTRQTKRLSNLPVNKEWLYIARECKRAGTVQIMSMHTVDSLRELIQLICSHPKGNMEINHVYPVNGYDRIGLLHPLNLFYGGSAQNRKFGKKSFEGAGYSISRTELNDKWSISKETSDKNTLKLLMKFLGGVLLEYVKTYPVNQYGKIKIIDSIIKLDKTGKYTRENLISMPSFGLSSIKAELHGVKLNGFYLPPRKNRSKVLIYLEELSRISRDASGSWAENCEYMKSVFLAGAAALLNAGYQPELSEIYKTYGRDAIRHENRFMRKAGKAKYSSFKDFLYLQTADCLVGKKIDKKMLSSVVDKYTETRKGDYTFRISSIDLTGCSEYHPDAFEEHMMYMS
;
A
#
# COMPACT_ATOMS: atom_id res chain seq x y z
N MET A 1 20.93 20.15 -46.80
CA MET A 1 19.47 20.13 -46.55
C MET A 1 19.13 18.95 -45.66
N LYS A 2 18.28 19.12 -44.64
CA LYS A 2 17.92 18.07 -43.68
C LYS A 2 16.86 17.14 -44.27
N ASP A 3 17.00 15.84 -44.04
CA ASP A 3 15.97 14.87 -44.42
C ASP A 3 14.70 15.04 -43.59
N LYS A 4 13.54 14.84 -44.22
CA LYS A 4 12.23 14.85 -43.56
C LYS A 4 11.80 13.43 -43.25
N TYR A 5 11.30 13.22 -42.04
CA TYR A 5 10.79 11.93 -41.59
C TYR A 5 9.27 11.99 -41.43
N CYS A 6 8.61 10.86 -41.66
CA CYS A 6 7.19 10.70 -41.39
C CYS A 6 6.94 10.65 -39.88
N ASP A 7 6.09 11.53 -39.36
CA ASP A 7 5.75 11.61 -37.92
C ASP A 7 5.12 10.32 -37.34
N TYR A 8 4.62 9.43 -38.20
CA TYR A 8 3.97 8.18 -37.78
C TYR A 8 4.91 6.96 -37.76
N CYS A 9 5.69 6.76 -38.81
CA CYS A 9 6.52 5.55 -38.98
C CYS A 9 8.03 5.81 -38.91
N GLY A 10 8.45 7.08 -38.79
CA GLY A 10 9.86 7.46 -38.71
C GLY A 10 10.67 7.23 -39.99
N LYS A 11 10.04 6.82 -41.10
CA LYS A 11 10.73 6.64 -42.39
C LYS A 11 10.98 7.97 -43.09
N VAL A 12 12.10 8.07 -43.82
CA VAL A 12 12.44 9.22 -44.67
C VAL A 12 11.38 9.41 -45.74
N ILE A 13 10.94 10.64 -45.94
CA ILE A 13 10.05 11.04 -47.04
C ILE A 13 10.93 11.34 -48.24
N ASN A 14 10.77 10.58 -49.33
CA ASN A 14 11.62 10.71 -50.52
C ASN A 14 11.53 12.12 -51.13
N ARG A 15 12.71 12.69 -51.43
CA ARG A 15 12.84 13.97 -52.13
C ARG A 15 12.19 13.88 -53.50
N GLY A 16 11.49 14.94 -53.91
CA GLY A 16 10.75 14.97 -55.19
C GLY A 16 9.33 14.40 -55.14
N SER A 17 8.95 13.68 -54.07
CA SER A 17 7.55 13.26 -53.90
C SER A 17 6.64 14.47 -53.59
N PRO A 18 5.37 14.48 -54.05
CA PRO A 18 4.40 15.50 -53.66
C PRO A 18 4.26 15.66 -52.12
N GLN A 19 4.54 14.59 -51.39
CA GLN A 19 4.51 14.52 -49.93
C GLN A 19 5.69 15.28 -49.28
N TYR A 20 6.87 15.31 -49.90
CA TYR A 20 8.07 15.97 -49.36
C TYR A 20 7.88 17.48 -49.12
N TYR A 21 7.16 18.13 -50.04
CA TYR A 21 6.95 19.58 -50.02
C TYR A 21 5.75 20.00 -49.18
N ARG A 22 4.73 19.13 -49.00
CA ARG A 22 3.43 19.53 -48.40
C ARG A 22 2.94 18.69 -47.22
N LYS A 23 3.45 17.48 -46.97
CA LYS A 23 2.83 16.55 -45.99
C LYS A 23 3.82 16.07 -44.92
N LYS A 24 3.38 16.07 -43.65
CA LYS A 24 4.07 15.49 -42.48
C LYS A 24 4.14 13.95 -42.47
N TYR A 25 3.43 13.29 -43.38
CA TYR A 25 3.27 11.83 -43.39
C TYR A 25 3.57 11.29 -44.78
N CYS A 26 4.19 10.10 -44.86
CA CYS A 26 4.56 9.49 -46.14
C CYS A 26 3.36 8.94 -46.94
N CYS A 27 2.21 8.71 -46.31
CA CYS A 27 0.99 8.29 -47.00
C CYS A 27 -0.28 8.74 -46.25
N GLU A 28 -1.43 8.74 -46.94
CA GLU A 28 -2.71 9.12 -46.34
C GLU A 28 -3.15 8.13 -45.26
N SER A 29 -2.83 6.83 -45.41
CA SER A 29 -3.05 5.81 -44.38
C SER A 29 -2.34 6.17 -43.06
N HIS A 30 -1.06 6.56 -43.11
CA HIS A 30 -0.33 6.99 -41.90
C HIS A 30 -0.89 8.28 -41.29
N LYS A 31 -1.35 9.23 -42.11
CA LYS A 31 -2.06 10.41 -41.62
C LYS A 31 -3.37 10.03 -40.91
N GLN A 32 -4.16 9.13 -41.51
CA GLN A 32 -5.40 8.62 -40.92
C GLN A 32 -5.13 7.83 -39.64
N MET A 33 -4.11 6.96 -39.60
CA MET A 33 -3.71 6.18 -38.42
C MET A 33 -3.20 7.08 -37.30
N HIS A 34 -2.40 8.09 -37.62
CA HIS A 34 -1.94 9.09 -36.66
C HIS A 34 -3.12 9.89 -36.09
N ASN A 35 -4.02 10.39 -36.93
CA ASN A 35 -5.22 11.11 -36.50
C ASN A 35 -6.17 10.21 -35.69
N ARG A 36 -6.35 8.94 -36.08
CA ARG A 36 -7.10 7.95 -35.31
C ARG A 36 -6.45 7.68 -33.96
N ARG A 37 -5.13 7.48 -33.88
CA ARG A 37 -4.41 7.32 -32.60
C ARG A 37 -4.60 8.55 -31.72
N LYS A 38 -4.41 9.76 -32.24
CA LYS A 38 -4.56 11.02 -31.49
C LYS A 38 -6.00 11.21 -30.98
N LYS A 39 -7.01 11.00 -31.84
CA LYS A 39 -8.44 11.07 -31.47
C LYS A 39 -8.81 9.97 -30.46
N ASN A 40 -8.24 8.78 -30.60
CA ASN A 40 -8.48 7.63 -29.71
C ASN A 40 -7.86 7.79 -28.33
N ILE A 41 -6.71 8.45 -28.20
CA ILE A 41 -6.06 8.66 -26.89
C ILE A 41 -6.89 9.61 -26.03
N GLY A 42 -7.29 10.77 -26.60
CA GLY A 42 -8.15 11.73 -25.90
C GLY A 42 -9.51 11.12 -25.51
N THR A 43 -10.18 10.44 -26.45
CA THR A 43 -11.47 9.77 -26.15
C THR A 43 -11.33 8.63 -25.13
N ARG A 44 -10.22 7.87 -25.14
CA ARG A 44 -9.97 6.82 -24.12
C ARG A 44 -9.76 7.42 -22.74
N GLN A 45 -8.99 8.51 -22.62
CA GLN A 45 -8.77 9.19 -21.34
C GLN A 45 -10.07 9.77 -20.80
N THR A 46 -10.85 10.47 -21.64
CA THR A 46 -12.17 10.99 -21.25
C THR A 46 -13.11 9.88 -20.80
N LYS A 47 -13.11 8.73 -21.50
CA LYS A 47 -13.91 7.55 -21.10
C LYS A 47 -13.46 6.94 -19.76
N ARG A 48 -12.16 6.93 -19.47
CA ARG A 48 -11.65 6.43 -18.18
C ARG A 48 -12.03 7.38 -17.05
N LEU A 49 -11.93 8.69 -17.28
CA LEU A 49 -12.36 9.72 -16.34
C LEU A 49 -13.87 9.67 -16.08
N SER A 50 -14.69 9.39 -17.10
CA SER A 50 -16.14 9.22 -16.91
C SER A 50 -16.52 8.01 -16.07
N ASN A 51 -15.59 7.06 -15.85
CA ASN A 51 -15.82 5.90 -14.99
C ASN A 51 -15.51 6.17 -13.52
N LEU A 52 -14.86 7.26 -13.13
CA LEU A 52 -14.55 7.53 -11.72
C LEU A 52 -15.80 7.43 -10.81
N PRO A 53 -16.98 7.98 -11.18
CA PRO A 53 -18.17 7.91 -10.34
C PRO A 53 -18.73 6.50 -10.09
N VAL A 54 -18.36 5.50 -10.90
CA VAL A 54 -18.81 4.11 -10.71
C VAL A 54 -17.81 3.25 -9.93
N ASN A 55 -16.66 3.83 -9.54
CA ASN A 55 -15.63 3.14 -8.78
C ASN A 55 -15.72 3.51 -7.28
N LYS A 56 -15.74 2.49 -6.41
CA LYS A 56 -16.00 2.67 -4.97
C LYS A 56 -14.90 3.49 -4.28
N GLU A 57 -13.66 3.28 -4.68
CA GLU A 57 -12.50 3.99 -4.17
C GLU A 57 -12.54 5.49 -4.49
N TRP A 58 -13.05 5.87 -5.66
CA TRP A 58 -13.21 7.27 -6.05
C TRP A 58 -14.41 7.92 -5.38
N LEU A 59 -15.49 7.18 -5.15
CA LEU A 59 -16.59 7.64 -4.30
C LEU A 59 -16.16 7.85 -2.86
N TYR A 60 -15.29 6.99 -2.32
CA TYR A 60 -14.68 7.19 -1.00
C TYR A 60 -13.89 8.51 -0.96
N ILE A 61 -13.01 8.75 -1.95
CA ILE A 61 -12.25 10.01 -2.04
C ILE A 61 -13.18 11.23 -2.11
N ALA A 62 -14.24 11.17 -2.92
CA ALA A 62 -15.22 12.25 -3.02
C ALA A 62 -15.89 12.53 -1.67
N ARG A 63 -16.25 11.49 -0.91
CA ARG A 63 -16.87 11.64 0.41
C ARG A 63 -15.91 12.24 1.43
N GLU A 64 -14.63 11.87 1.39
CA GLU A 64 -13.61 12.51 2.24
C GLU A 64 -13.38 13.98 1.86
N CYS A 65 -13.40 14.33 0.57
CA CYS A 65 -13.35 15.73 0.12
C CYS A 65 -14.56 16.53 0.64
N LYS A 66 -15.76 15.95 0.59
CA LYS A 66 -16.99 16.54 1.17
C LYS A 66 -16.88 16.71 2.69
N ARG A 67 -16.33 15.72 3.39
CA ARG A 67 -16.14 15.74 4.84
C ARG A 67 -15.16 16.83 5.27
N ALA A 68 -14.14 17.10 4.46
CA ALA A 68 -13.21 18.22 4.64
C ALA A 68 -13.78 19.57 4.21
N GLY A 69 -14.79 19.58 3.33
CA GLY A 69 -15.35 20.79 2.72
C GLY A 69 -14.52 21.37 1.59
N THR A 70 -13.55 20.63 1.04
CA THR A 70 -12.66 21.10 -0.04
C THR A 70 -11.98 19.94 -0.76
N VAL A 71 -11.73 20.08 -2.08
CA VAL A 71 -10.90 19.12 -2.84
C VAL A 71 -9.40 19.31 -2.59
N GLN A 72 -8.99 20.42 -1.95
CA GLN A 72 -7.58 20.70 -1.66
C GLN A 72 -6.94 19.71 -0.69
N ILE A 73 -7.71 18.86 -0.02
CA ILE A 73 -7.13 17.74 0.75
C ILE A 73 -6.38 16.75 -0.14
N MET A 74 -6.61 16.76 -1.46
CA MET A 74 -5.91 15.94 -2.44
C MET A 74 -4.61 16.60 -2.96
N SER A 75 -4.10 17.60 -2.25
CA SER A 75 -2.83 18.25 -2.58
C SER A 75 -1.65 17.29 -2.43
N MET A 76 -0.51 17.64 -3.03
CA MET A 76 0.78 16.91 -2.94
C MET A 76 0.78 15.50 -3.56
N HIS A 77 -0.20 15.16 -4.38
CA HIS A 77 -0.19 13.88 -5.07
C HIS A 77 0.69 13.88 -6.33
N THR A 78 1.63 12.95 -6.37
CA THR A 78 2.19 12.36 -7.60
C THR A 78 1.32 11.20 -8.09
N VAL A 79 1.58 10.70 -9.30
CA VAL A 79 0.92 9.50 -9.83
C VAL A 79 1.11 8.29 -8.91
N ASP A 80 2.31 8.12 -8.35
CA ASP A 80 2.63 7.01 -7.44
C ASP A 80 1.91 7.13 -6.10
N SER A 81 1.94 8.31 -5.47
CA SER A 81 1.23 8.52 -4.20
C SER A 81 -0.30 8.35 -4.35
N LEU A 82 -0.86 8.73 -5.51
CA LEU A 82 -2.27 8.54 -5.80
C LEU A 82 -2.61 7.06 -6.00
N ARG A 83 -1.73 6.30 -6.65
CA ARG A 83 -1.84 4.83 -6.72
C ARG A 83 -1.82 4.20 -5.34
N GLU A 84 -0.88 4.61 -4.49
CA GLU A 84 -0.76 4.10 -3.13
C GLU A 84 -1.99 4.43 -2.29
N LEU A 85 -2.57 5.62 -2.45
CA LEU A 85 -3.81 5.99 -1.77
C LEU A 85 -4.96 5.06 -2.18
N ILE A 86 -5.12 4.86 -3.49
CA ILE A 86 -6.15 3.97 -4.04
C ILE A 86 -5.91 2.53 -3.57
N GLN A 87 -4.66 2.08 -3.52
CA GLN A 87 -4.30 0.77 -2.98
C GLN A 87 -4.70 0.65 -1.51
N LEU A 88 -4.41 1.66 -0.69
CA LEU A 88 -4.82 1.70 0.71
C LEU A 88 -6.35 1.65 0.82
N ILE A 89 -7.10 2.41 0.04
CA ILE A 89 -8.57 2.36 0.12
C ILE A 89 -9.13 0.97 -0.26
N CYS A 90 -8.60 0.35 -1.31
CA CYS A 90 -9.09 -0.95 -1.79
C CYS A 90 -8.64 -2.13 -0.92
N SER A 91 -7.50 -2.04 -0.24
CA SER A 91 -6.91 -3.13 0.55
C SER A 91 -7.40 -3.17 2.00
N HIS A 92 -8.54 -2.53 2.28
CA HIS A 92 -9.12 -2.44 3.62
C HIS A 92 -9.20 -3.82 4.29
N PRO A 93 -8.54 -4.03 5.44
CA PRO A 93 -8.60 -5.31 6.14
C PRO A 93 -10.03 -5.60 6.63
N LYS A 94 -10.39 -6.88 6.70
CA LYS A 94 -11.66 -7.30 7.32
C LYS A 94 -11.56 -7.19 8.86
N GLY A 95 -12.71 -7.05 9.52
CA GLY A 95 -12.81 -7.00 10.99
C GLY A 95 -12.94 -5.57 11.54
N ASN A 96 -12.61 -5.39 12.81
CA ASN A 96 -12.77 -4.12 13.55
C ASN A 96 -11.62 -3.12 13.29
N MET A 97 -11.20 -3.00 12.04
CA MET A 97 -10.17 -2.07 11.59
C MET A 97 -10.80 -1.03 10.65
N GLU A 98 -10.32 0.20 10.73
CA GLU A 98 -10.77 1.33 9.92
C GLU A 98 -9.56 2.08 9.38
N ILE A 99 -9.79 2.89 8.34
CA ILE A 99 -8.80 3.90 7.90
C ILE A 99 -8.85 5.06 8.89
N ASN A 100 -7.75 5.21 9.62
CA ASN A 100 -7.51 6.28 10.57
C ASN A 100 -6.67 7.37 9.91
N HIS A 101 -6.87 8.61 10.35
CA HIS A 101 -6.09 9.75 9.91
C HIS A 101 -5.00 10.06 10.95
N VAL A 102 -3.80 10.37 10.48
CA VAL A 102 -2.72 10.92 11.32
C VAL A 102 -3.08 12.36 11.69
N TYR A 103 -3.31 13.21 10.68
CA TYR A 103 -3.90 14.53 10.85
C TYR A 103 -5.39 14.50 10.47
N PRO A 104 -6.31 14.99 11.32
CA PRO A 104 -7.75 14.86 11.10
C PRO A 104 -8.23 15.57 9.83
N VAL A 105 -9.06 14.90 9.04
CA VAL A 105 -9.71 15.45 7.82
C VAL A 105 -10.68 16.61 8.09
N ASN A 106 -11.00 16.90 9.35
CA ASN A 106 -11.78 18.07 9.73
C ASN A 106 -11.29 18.64 11.07
N GLY A 107 -10.01 19.04 11.09
CA GLY A 107 -9.39 19.74 12.21
C GLY A 107 -9.86 21.19 12.33
N TYR A 108 -9.53 21.85 13.45
CA TYR A 108 -9.95 23.22 13.73
C TYR A 108 -9.23 24.23 12.84
N ASP A 109 -7.90 24.34 12.96
CA ASP A 109 -7.13 25.34 12.21
C ASP A 109 -6.53 24.80 10.91
N ARG A 110 -6.28 23.49 10.87
CA ARG A 110 -5.72 22.79 9.72
C ARG A 110 -6.53 21.55 9.39
N ILE A 111 -6.45 21.13 8.13
CA ILE A 111 -7.14 19.98 7.59
C ILE A 111 -6.10 18.96 7.13
N GLY A 112 -6.26 17.71 7.54
CA GLY A 112 -5.41 16.61 7.08
C GLY A 112 -5.60 16.34 5.59
N LEU A 113 -4.50 16.19 4.86
CA LEU A 113 -4.53 15.79 3.46
C LEU A 113 -4.93 14.32 3.34
N LEU A 114 -5.61 13.95 2.27
CA LEU A 114 -5.96 12.56 1.96
C LEU A 114 -4.78 11.89 1.24
N HIS A 115 -3.65 11.76 1.95
CA HIS A 115 -2.40 11.23 1.42
C HIS A 115 -2.04 9.89 2.09
N PRO A 116 -1.35 8.92 1.44
CA PRO A 116 -0.98 7.64 2.05
C PRO A 116 -0.24 7.76 3.38
N LEU A 117 0.63 8.76 3.50
CA LEU A 117 1.33 9.07 4.75
C LEU A 117 0.43 9.67 5.83
N ASN A 118 -0.73 10.21 5.49
CA ASN A 118 -1.66 10.75 6.47
C ASN A 118 -2.76 9.74 6.87
N LEU A 119 -2.69 8.51 6.37
CA LEU A 119 -3.65 7.44 6.62
C LEU A 119 -2.93 6.20 7.15
N PHE A 120 -3.60 5.42 7.98
CA PHE A 120 -3.15 4.08 8.40
C PHE A 120 -4.35 3.24 8.82
N TYR A 121 -4.19 1.92 8.94
CA TYR A 121 -5.24 1.09 9.53
C TYR A 121 -5.10 1.00 11.04
N GLY A 122 -6.17 1.34 11.75
CA GLY A 122 -6.22 1.22 13.21
C GLY A 122 -7.59 0.73 13.68
N GLY A 123 -7.72 0.47 14.98
CA GLY A 123 -9.02 0.15 15.54
C GLY A 123 -9.93 1.37 15.60
N SER A 124 -11.24 1.11 15.43
CA SER A 124 -12.30 2.14 15.45
C SER A 124 -12.36 2.90 16.79
N ALA A 125 -12.14 2.22 17.91
CA ALA A 125 -12.10 2.83 19.24
C ALA A 125 -10.98 3.87 19.36
N GLN A 126 -9.79 3.56 18.83
CA GLN A 126 -8.66 4.50 18.82
C GLN A 126 -8.96 5.70 17.92
N ASN A 127 -9.54 5.47 16.73
CA ASN A 127 -9.93 6.53 15.80
C ASN A 127 -10.88 7.55 16.47
N ARG A 128 -11.93 7.03 17.14
CA ARG A 128 -12.90 7.86 17.88
C ARG A 128 -12.26 8.64 19.03
N LYS A 129 -11.31 8.02 19.75
CA LYS A 129 -10.58 8.66 20.85
C LYS A 129 -9.78 9.87 20.39
N PHE A 130 -9.17 9.81 19.20
CA PHE A 130 -8.43 10.95 18.65
C PHE A 130 -9.37 12.04 18.15
N GLY A 131 -10.46 11.67 17.46
CA GLY A 131 -11.47 12.61 17.01
C GLY A 131 -10.88 13.71 16.11
N LYS A 132 -10.91 14.96 16.58
CA LYS A 132 -10.34 16.13 15.87
C LYS A 132 -8.96 16.56 16.38
N LYS A 133 -8.34 15.76 17.27
CA LYS A 133 -7.01 16.06 17.78
C LYS A 133 -5.98 15.82 16.68
N SER A 134 -4.94 16.65 16.69
CA SER A 134 -3.74 16.48 15.88
C SER A 134 -2.52 16.56 16.78
N PHE A 135 -1.42 15.97 16.33
CA PHE A 135 -0.14 16.02 17.03
C PHE A 135 0.89 16.59 16.07
N GLU A 136 1.73 17.49 16.57
CA GLU A 136 2.76 18.13 15.75
C GLU A 136 3.82 17.13 15.28
N GLY A 137 4.42 17.41 14.12
CA GLY A 137 5.51 16.62 13.57
C GLY A 137 5.11 15.33 12.85
N ALA A 138 3.82 15.12 12.56
CA ALA A 138 3.34 13.96 11.81
C ALA A 138 2.19 14.29 10.86
N GLY A 139 2.11 13.50 9.79
CA GLY A 139 1.07 13.62 8.78
C GLY A 139 1.18 14.90 7.93
N TYR A 140 0.34 14.98 6.90
CA TYR A 140 0.28 16.14 6.04
C TYR A 140 -1.01 16.91 6.28
N SER A 141 -0.91 18.24 6.32
CA SER A 141 -2.05 19.12 6.57
C SER A 141 -1.92 20.44 5.83
N ILE A 142 -3.06 21.04 5.51
CA ILE A 142 -3.20 22.37 4.93
C ILE A 142 -3.89 23.30 5.93
N SER A 143 -3.41 24.54 6.06
CA SER A 143 -4.08 25.55 6.88
C SER A 143 -5.43 25.92 6.27
N ARG A 144 -6.43 26.18 7.10
CA ARG A 144 -7.73 26.69 6.59
C ARG A 144 -7.59 28.03 5.87
N THR A 145 -6.61 28.84 6.26
CA THR A 145 -6.31 30.13 5.61
C THR A 145 -5.70 29.98 4.21
N GLU A 146 -5.16 28.80 3.89
CA GLU A 146 -4.62 28.47 2.56
C GLU A 146 -5.68 27.87 1.62
N LEU A 147 -6.91 27.70 2.11
CA LEU A 147 -8.01 27.19 1.32
C LEU A 147 -8.52 28.27 0.37
N ASN A 148 -8.82 27.85 -0.86
CA ASN A 148 -9.36 28.70 -1.90
C ASN A 148 -10.82 28.32 -2.14
N ASP A 149 -11.70 29.31 -2.07
CA ASP A 149 -13.15 29.12 -2.23
C ASP A 149 -13.53 28.45 -3.55
N LYS A 150 -12.73 28.61 -4.62
CA LYS A 150 -12.98 27.93 -5.91
C LYS A 150 -12.90 26.40 -5.82
N TRP A 151 -12.26 25.88 -4.77
CA TRP A 151 -12.10 24.45 -4.50
C TRP A 151 -12.96 23.97 -3.32
N SER A 152 -13.78 24.85 -2.76
CA SER A 152 -14.69 24.53 -1.65
C SER A 152 -15.80 23.58 -2.10
N ILE A 153 -16.31 22.80 -1.15
CA ILE A 153 -17.40 21.86 -1.34
C ILE A 153 -18.41 22.05 -0.21
N SER A 154 -19.68 22.23 -0.58
CA SER A 154 -20.79 22.25 0.39
C SER A 154 -21.26 20.82 0.73
N LYS A 155 -22.00 20.65 1.83
CA LYS A 155 -22.52 19.33 2.24
C LYS A 155 -23.53 18.77 1.22
N GLU A 156 -24.27 19.67 0.58
CA GLU A 156 -25.33 19.41 -0.41
C GLU A 156 -24.75 19.05 -1.79
N THR A 157 -23.45 19.32 -2.01
CA THR A 157 -22.79 18.99 -3.27
C THR A 157 -22.81 17.48 -3.50
N SER A 158 -23.31 17.04 -4.65
CA SER A 158 -23.36 15.61 -4.99
C SER A 158 -21.95 15.01 -5.17
N ASP A 159 -21.80 13.71 -4.92
CA ASP A 159 -20.52 12.99 -5.11
C ASP A 159 -20.03 13.14 -6.57
N LYS A 160 -20.95 13.16 -7.55
CA LYS A 160 -20.65 13.38 -8.97
C LYS A 160 -20.06 14.77 -9.23
N ASN A 161 -20.62 15.82 -8.64
CA ASN A 161 -20.12 17.19 -8.81
C ASN A 161 -18.80 17.39 -8.06
N THR A 162 -18.66 16.76 -6.88
CA THR A 162 -17.40 16.69 -6.13
C THR A 162 -16.29 16.08 -6.97
N LEU A 163 -16.54 14.95 -7.64
CA LEU A 163 -15.58 14.31 -8.53
C LEU A 163 -15.21 15.18 -9.73
N LYS A 164 -16.17 15.90 -10.32
CA LYS A 164 -15.86 16.85 -11.41
C LYS A 164 -14.91 17.96 -10.93
N LEU A 165 -15.11 18.49 -9.72
CA LEU A 165 -14.23 19.50 -9.15
C LEU A 165 -12.84 18.92 -8.86
N LEU A 166 -12.79 17.71 -8.29
CA LEU A 166 -11.55 16.98 -8.04
C LEU A 166 -10.76 16.71 -9.33
N MET A 167 -11.44 16.34 -10.42
CA MET A 167 -10.80 16.13 -11.72
C MET A 167 -10.13 17.40 -12.24
N LYS A 168 -10.76 18.57 -12.04
CA LYS A 168 -10.17 19.87 -12.39
C LYS A 168 -8.97 20.18 -11.50
N PHE A 169 -9.07 19.87 -10.21
CA PHE A 169 -8.02 20.13 -9.23
C PHE A 169 -6.75 19.29 -9.49
N LEU A 170 -6.89 17.97 -9.66
CA LEU A 170 -5.75 17.08 -9.91
C LEU A 170 -5.16 17.21 -11.32
N GLY A 171 -5.96 17.66 -12.29
CA GLY A 171 -5.51 17.99 -13.64
C GLY A 171 -4.61 16.92 -14.28
N GLY A 172 -3.36 17.31 -14.57
CA GLY A 172 -2.37 16.46 -15.23
C GLY A 172 -2.05 15.16 -14.49
N VAL A 173 -1.99 15.21 -13.15
CA VAL A 173 -1.68 14.03 -12.32
C VAL A 173 -2.75 12.95 -12.51
N LEU A 174 -4.02 13.34 -12.52
CA LEU A 174 -5.12 12.39 -12.73
C LEU A 174 -5.13 11.84 -14.16
N LEU A 175 -4.84 12.68 -15.15
CA LEU A 175 -4.76 12.27 -16.56
C LEU A 175 -3.65 11.23 -16.78
N GLU A 176 -2.51 11.42 -16.15
CA GLU A 176 -1.40 10.49 -16.20
C GLU A 176 -1.71 9.21 -15.40
N TYR A 177 -2.30 9.35 -14.22
CA TYR A 177 -2.76 8.22 -13.41
C TYR A 177 -3.71 7.32 -14.20
N VAL A 178 -4.78 7.85 -14.81
CA VAL A 178 -5.74 7.02 -15.56
C VAL A 178 -5.15 6.49 -16.86
N LYS A 179 -4.08 7.09 -17.39
CA LYS A 179 -3.33 6.57 -18.54
C LYS A 179 -2.60 5.29 -18.14
N THR A 180 -1.88 5.32 -17.02
CA THR A 180 -1.06 4.23 -16.48
C THR A 180 -1.89 3.14 -15.79
N TYR A 181 -2.91 3.53 -15.03
CA TYR A 181 -3.80 2.65 -14.25
C TYR A 181 -5.25 2.80 -14.72
N PRO A 182 -5.69 2.01 -15.72
CA PRO A 182 -7.00 2.17 -16.33
C PRO A 182 -8.16 1.96 -15.34
N VAL A 183 -8.97 3.00 -15.17
CA VAL A 183 -10.24 2.96 -14.43
C VAL A 183 -11.34 2.45 -15.37
N ASN A 184 -11.41 1.13 -15.58
CA ASN A 184 -12.40 0.51 -16.47
C ASN A 184 -13.07 -0.70 -15.80
N GLN A 185 -14.33 -0.53 -15.39
CA GLN A 185 -15.10 -1.57 -14.70
C GLN A 185 -15.35 -2.81 -15.57
N TYR A 186 -15.63 -2.64 -16.86
CA TYR A 186 -15.82 -3.78 -17.77
C TYR A 186 -14.51 -4.53 -18.02
N GLY A 187 -13.41 -3.79 -18.19
CA GLY A 187 -12.07 -4.38 -18.26
C GLY A 187 -11.72 -5.14 -16.98
N LYS A 188 -12.09 -4.59 -15.83
CA LYS A 188 -11.94 -5.22 -14.52
C LYS A 188 -12.67 -6.56 -14.46
N ILE A 189 -13.95 -6.61 -14.85
CA ILE A 189 -14.76 -7.84 -14.86
C ILE A 189 -14.11 -8.91 -15.75
N LYS A 190 -13.64 -8.55 -16.95
CA LYS A 190 -12.94 -9.50 -17.83
C LYS A 190 -11.67 -10.08 -17.20
N ILE A 191 -10.92 -9.27 -16.46
CA ILE A 191 -9.72 -9.75 -15.75
C ILE A 191 -10.14 -10.70 -14.63
N ILE A 192 -11.21 -10.37 -13.88
CA ILE A 192 -11.77 -11.24 -12.83
C ILE A 192 -12.18 -12.59 -13.40
N ASP A 193 -12.96 -12.61 -14.48
CA ASP A 193 -13.40 -13.85 -15.14
C ASP A 193 -12.20 -14.68 -15.62
N SER A 194 -11.16 -14.00 -16.15
CA SER A 194 -9.92 -14.65 -16.57
C SER A 194 -9.15 -15.25 -15.38
N ILE A 195 -9.09 -14.58 -14.23
CA ILE A 195 -8.42 -15.10 -13.02
C ILE A 195 -9.16 -16.34 -12.52
N ILE A 196 -10.49 -16.27 -12.39
CA ILE A 196 -11.32 -17.39 -11.92
C ILE A 196 -11.13 -18.61 -12.82
N LYS A 197 -11.07 -18.40 -14.14
CA LYS A 197 -10.83 -19.50 -15.10
C LYS A 197 -9.43 -20.12 -14.98
N LEU A 198 -8.42 -19.32 -14.63
CA LEU A 198 -7.03 -19.78 -14.51
C LEU A 198 -6.74 -20.42 -13.14
N ASP A 199 -7.44 -20.00 -12.10
CA ASP A 199 -7.27 -20.51 -10.75
C ASP A 199 -7.95 -21.88 -10.55
N LYS A 200 -7.18 -22.94 -10.78
CA LYS A 200 -7.63 -24.33 -10.56
C LYS A 200 -7.86 -24.68 -9.08
N THR A 201 -7.37 -23.86 -8.14
CA THR A 201 -7.45 -24.14 -6.69
C THR A 201 -8.72 -23.59 -6.03
N GLY A 202 -9.47 -22.72 -6.72
CA GLY A 202 -10.65 -22.06 -6.16
C GLY A 202 -10.34 -21.02 -5.07
N LYS A 203 -9.08 -20.61 -4.92
CA LYS A 203 -8.63 -19.60 -3.96
C LYS A 203 -9.27 -18.22 -4.21
N TYR A 204 -9.46 -17.85 -5.47
CA TYR A 204 -9.96 -16.54 -5.88
C TYR A 204 -11.45 -16.58 -6.26
N THR A 205 -12.31 -16.08 -5.35
CA THR A 205 -13.75 -15.91 -5.64
C THR A 205 -14.06 -14.55 -6.29
N ARG A 206 -15.22 -14.44 -6.94
CA ARG A 206 -15.66 -13.20 -7.58
C ARG A 206 -15.80 -12.06 -6.57
N GLU A 207 -16.37 -12.33 -5.41
CA GLU A 207 -16.53 -11.38 -4.30
C GLU A 207 -15.15 -10.87 -3.85
N ASN A 208 -14.17 -11.77 -3.80
CA ASN A 208 -12.83 -11.45 -3.37
C ASN A 208 -12.10 -10.52 -4.34
N LEU A 209 -12.31 -10.70 -5.64
CA LEU A 209 -11.65 -9.97 -6.71
C LEU A 209 -12.35 -8.64 -7.05
N ILE A 210 -13.68 -8.53 -6.86
CA ILE A 210 -14.42 -7.29 -7.15
C ILE A 210 -13.92 -6.11 -6.29
N SER A 211 -13.53 -6.35 -5.04
CA SER A 211 -13.03 -5.31 -4.14
C SER A 211 -11.60 -4.86 -4.45
N MET A 212 -10.89 -5.58 -5.32
CA MET A 212 -9.49 -5.31 -5.60
C MET A 212 -9.30 -4.23 -6.66
N PRO A 213 -8.21 -3.43 -6.61
CA PRO A 213 -7.95 -2.47 -7.66
C PRO A 213 -7.47 -3.18 -8.94
N SER A 214 -7.66 -2.54 -10.10
CA SER A 214 -7.34 -3.14 -11.42
C SER A 214 -5.90 -3.62 -11.53
N PHE A 215 -4.93 -2.88 -10.98
CA PHE A 215 -3.51 -3.27 -10.99
C PHE A 215 -3.24 -4.53 -10.15
N GLY A 216 -3.98 -4.72 -9.06
CA GLY A 216 -3.87 -5.93 -8.24
C GLY A 216 -4.41 -7.17 -8.95
N LEU A 217 -5.50 -6.99 -9.71
CA LEU A 217 -6.02 -8.05 -10.58
C LEU A 217 -5.04 -8.40 -11.70
N SER A 218 -4.43 -7.40 -12.34
CA SER A 218 -3.36 -7.64 -13.33
C SER A 218 -2.18 -8.41 -12.72
N SER A 219 -1.84 -8.14 -11.46
CA SER A 219 -0.75 -8.81 -10.75
C SER A 219 -1.04 -10.28 -10.48
N ILE A 220 -2.23 -10.61 -9.96
CA ILE A 220 -2.65 -12.01 -9.78
C ILE A 220 -2.70 -12.76 -11.09
N LYS A 221 -3.23 -12.12 -12.15
CA LYS A 221 -3.29 -12.77 -13.46
C LYS A 221 -1.88 -13.10 -13.98
N ALA A 222 -0.91 -12.22 -13.80
CA ALA A 222 0.49 -12.49 -14.16
C ALA A 222 1.07 -13.66 -13.35
N GLU A 223 0.82 -13.68 -12.03
CA GLU A 223 1.27 -14.76 -11.14
C GLU A 223 0.70 -16.12 -11.56
N LEU A 224 -0.59 -16.19 -11.90
CA LEU A 224 -1.23 -17.41 -12.42
C LEU A 224 -0.68 -17.87 -13.78
N HIS A 225 -0.04 -16.97 -14.52
CA HIS A 225 0.71 -17.30 -15.74
C HIS A 225 2.19 -17.63 -15.48
N GLY A 226 2.61 -17.73 -14.22
CA GLY A 226 4.01 -18.01 -13.84
C GLY A 226 4.93 -16.80 -13.92
N VAL A 227 4.38 -15.60 -14.15
CA VAL A 227 5.15 -14.35 -14.22
C VAL A 227 5.09 -13.67 -12.86
N LYS A 228 6.21 -13.62 -12.15
CA LYS A 228 6.35 -12.74 -10.97
C LYS A 228 6.55 -11.31 -11.44
N LEU A 229 5.53 -10.48 -11.25
CA LEU A 229 5.73 -9.03 -11.31
C LEU A 229 6.45 -8.62 -10.03
N ASN A 230 7.68 -8.12 -10.17
CA ASN A 230 8.44 -7.59 -9.04
C ASN A 230 7.76 -6.31 -8.55
N GLY A 231 7.29 -6.36 -7.30
CA GLY A 231 6.59 -5.28 -6.62
C GLY A 231 5.11 -5.18 -6.97
N PHE A 232 4.37 -4.45 -6.12
CA PHE A 232 3.12 -3.78 -6.47
C PHE A 232 1.77 -4.48 -6.18
N TYR A 233 1.74 -5.67 -5.58
CA TYR A 233 0.46 -6.14 -5.02
C TYR A 233 0.59 -6.96 -3.73
N LEU A 234 0.08 -6.38 -2.64
CA LEU A 234 -0.23 -7.11 -1.40
C LEU A 234 -1.68 -7.61 -1.53
N PRO A 235 -1.94 -8.94 -1.52
CA PRO A 235 -3.29 -9.47 -1.58
C PRO A 235 -4.16 -8.90 -0.45
N PRO A 236 -5.50 -8.85 -0.65
CA PRO A 236 -6.39 -8.26 0.34
C PRO A 236 -6.17 -8.99 1.66
N ARG A 237 -5.92 -8.22 2.73
CA ARG A 237 -5.52 -8.68 4.06
C ARG A 237 -6.66 -9.43 4.78
N LYS A 238 -7.20 -10.49 4.17
CA LYS A 238 -8.29 -11.29 4.72
C LYS A 238 -7.72 -12.14 5.84
N ASN A 239 -8.26 -11.95 7.04
CA ASN A 239 -7.91 -12.66 8.27
C ASN A 239 -6.50 -12.36 8.81
N ARG A 240 -5.90 -11.21 8.49
CA ARG A 240 -4.67 -10.78 9.18
C ARG A 240 -4.97 -10.36 10.61
N SER A 241 -4.11 -10.77 11.54
CA SER A 241 -4.20 -10.34 12.92
C SER A 241 -3.99 -8.82 13.04
N LYS A 242 -4.66 -8.20 14.02
CA LYS A 242 -4.51 -6.76 14.29
C LYS A 242 -3.04 -6.39 14.60
N VAL A 243 -2.29 -7.31 15.20
CA VAL A 243 -0.86 -7.17 15.48
C VAL A 243 -0.06 -7.00 14.19
N LEU A 244 -0.27 -7.88 13.20
CA LEU A 244 0.44 -7.81 11.93
C LEU A 244 0.13 -6.51 11.18
N ILE A 245 -1.13 -6.09 11.18
CA ILE A 245 -1.54 -4.84 10.54
C ILE A 245 -0.79 -3.66 11.19
N TYR A 246 -0.76 -3.58 12.53
CA TYR A 246 -0.03 -2.50 13.21
C TYR A 246 1.49 -2.53 12.92
N LEU A 247 2.12 -3.70 12.88
CA LEU A 247 3.53 -3.82 12.50
C LEU A 247 3.78 -3.36 11.06
N GLU A 248 2.87 -3.68 10.14
CA GLU A 248 2.95 -3.25 8.75
C GLU A 248 2.81 -1.73 8.63
N GLU A 249 1.86 -1.13 9.36
CA GLU A 249 1.69 0.32 9.38
C GLU A 249 2.90 1.03 10.01
N LEU A 250 3.44 0.50 11.11
CA LEU A 250 4.68 1.02 11.72
C LEU A 250 5.86 0.95 10.74
N SER A 251 6.03 -0.19 10.05
CA SER A 251 7.11 -0.38 9.07
C SER A 251 6.95 0.51 7.84
N ARG A 252 5.71 0.71 7.37
CA ARG A 252 5.40 1.59 6.26
C ARG A 252 5.72 3.03 6.62
N ILE A 253 5.25 3.50 7.77
CA ILE A 253 5.50 4.88 8.21
C ILE A 253 6.97 5.11 8.54
N SER A 254 7.66 4.17 9.20
CA SER A 254 9.10 4.34 9.48
C SER A 254 9.96 4.41 8.23
N ARG A 255 9.56 3.75 7.14
CA ARG A 255 10.22 3.81 5.84
C ARG A 255 9.88 5.08 5.04
N ASP A 256 8.60 5.46 5.02
CA ASP A 256 8.09 6.45 4.07
C ASP A 256 8.00 7.86 4.67
N ALA A 257 7.95 8.01 6.00
CA ALA A 257 8.00 9.29 6.69
C ALA A 257 9.44 9.75 6.95
N SER A 258 9.62 10.93 7.55
CA SER A 258 10.93 11.49 7.87
C SER A 258 10.99 12.04 9.30
N GLY A 259 12.21 12.31 9.76
CA GLY A 259 12.49 12.91 11.06
C GLY A 259 12.07 12.05 12.25
N SER A 260 11.76 12.71 13.37
CA SER A 260 11.47 12.05 14.65
C SER A 260 10.26 11.12 14.59
N TRP A 261 9.31 11.37 13.69
CA TRP A 261 8.13 10.50 13.56
C TRP A 261 8.50 9.13 12.99
N ALA A 262 9.32 9.09 11.94
CA ALA A 262 9.85 7.85 11.38
C ALA A 262 10.66 7.05 12.41
N GLU A 263 11.55 7.73 13.15
CA GLU A 263 12.35 7.13 14.23
C GLU A 263 11.50 6.57 15.36
N ASN A 264 10.43 7.28 15.74
CA ASN A 264 9.49 6.82 16.77
C ASN A 264 8.71 5.59 16.31
N CYS A 265 8.27 5.57 15.05
CA CYS A 265 7.61 4.39 14.46
C CYS A 265 8.56 3.19 14.40
N GLU A 266 9.84 3.39 14.06
CA GLU A 266 10.83 2.32 14.06
C GLU A 266 11.09 1.77 15.46
N TYR A 267 11.24 2.65 16.46
CA TYR A 267 11.36 2.23 17.85
C TYR A 267 10.12 1.46 18.33
N MET A 268 8.94 1.99 18.03
CA MET A 268 7.67 1.36 18.42
C MET A 268 7.49 0.01 17.71
N LYS A 269 7.99 -0.15 16.48
CA LYS A 269 8.03 -1.45 15.77
C LYS A 269 8.81 -2.49 16.58
N SER A 270 10.01 -2.16 17.06
CA SER A 270 10.81 -3.07 17.90
C SER A 270 10.09 -3.41 19.22
N VAL A 271 9.51 -2.42 19.89
CA VAL A 271 8.71 -2.62 21.11
C VAL A 271 7.54 -3.57 20.85
N PHE A 272 6.82 -3.37 19.74
CA PHE A 272 5.65 -4.15 19.39
C PHE A 272 6.00 -5.56 18.93
N LEU A 273 7.14 -5.76 18.24
CA LEU A 273 7.68 -7.08 17.92
C LEU A 273 8.04 -7.86 19.20
N ALA A 274 8.71 -7.22 20.16
CA ALA A 274 9.03 -7.84 21.44
C ALA A 274 7.76 -8.27 22.19
N GLY A 275 6.74 -7.41 22.21
CA GLY A 275 5.42 -7.73 22.76
C GLY A 275 4.77 -8.90 22.03
N ALA A 276 4.73 -8.87 20.69
CA ALA A 276 4.13 -9.91 19.86
C ALA A 276 4.79 -11.28 20.06
N ALA A 277 6.12 -11.34 20.15
CA ALA A 277 6.86 -12.56 20.42
C ALA A 277 6.50 -13.14 21.80
N ALA A 278 6.41 -12.29 22.84
CA ALA A 278 5.98 -12.74 24.16
C ALA A 278 4.53 -13.27 24.17
N LEU A 279 3.62 -12.62 23.44
CA LEU A 279 2.24 -13.05 23.30
C LEU A 279 2.12 -14.41 22.58
N LEU A 280 2.91 -14.60 21.52
CA LEU A 280 3.01 -15.87 20.80
C LEU A 280 3.50 -17.00 21.72
N ASN A 281 4.61 -16.78 22.42
CA ASN A 281 5.22 -17.77 23.31
C ASN A 281 4.37 -18.11 24.53
N ALA A 282 3.39 -17.28 24.87
CA ALA A 282 2.43 -17.58 25.91
C ALA A 282 1.26 -18.47 25.43
N GLY A 283 1.18 -18.79 24.14
CA GLY A 283 0.14 -19.64 23.55
C GLY A 283 -1.19 -18.93 23.26
N TYR A 284 -1.24 -17.61 23.37
CA TYR A 284 -2.50 -16.85 23.23
C TYR A 284 -2.90 -16.50 21.80
N GLN A 285 -1.93 -16.41 20.87
CA GLN A 285 -2.17 -16.04 19.48
C GLN A 285 -1.19 -16.79 18.54
N PRO A 286 -1.45 -18.07 18.23
CA PRO A 286 -0.57 -18.87 17.36
C PRO A 286 -0.40 -18.26 15.95
N GLU A 287 -1.35 -17.46 15.49
CA GLU A 287 -1.29 -16.71 14.24
C GLU A 287 -0.14 -15.68 14.21
N LEU A 288 0.40 -15.29 15.36
CA LEU A 288 1.56 -14.40 15.43
C LEU A 288 2.86 -15.05 15.00
N SER A 289 2.91 -16.38 14.77
CA SER A 289 4.07 -17.03 14.16
C SER A 289 4.45 -16.43 12.80
N GLU A 290 3.52 -15.79 12.11
CA GLU A 290 3.77 -15.05 10.87
C GLU A 290 4.74 -13.87 11.02
N ILE A 291 4.96 -13.35 12.24
CA ILE A 291 5.91 -12.25 12.45
C ILE A 291 7.34 -12.68 12.07
N TYR A 292 7.72 -13.93 12.32
CA TYR A 292 9.06 -14.42 11.97
C TYR A 292 9.21 -14.60 10.46
N LYS A 293 8.15 -15.04 9.77
CA LYS A 293 8.14 -15.13 8.31
C LYS A 293 8.23 -13.75 7.66
N THR A 294 7.55 -12.76 8.24
CA THR A 294 7.42 -11.42 7.64
C THR A 294 8.59 -10.50 7.99
N TYR A 295 9.06 -10.53 9.24
CA TYR A 295 10.07 -9.59 9.77
C TYR A 295 11.43 -10.25 10.02
N GLY A 296 11.55 -11.56 9.82
CA GLY A 296 12.82 -12.29 9.79
C GLY A 296 13.72 -11.96 10.99
N ARG A 297 14.91 -11.43 10.69
CA ARG A 297 15.94 -11.09 11.69
C ARG A 297 15.44 -10.15 12.79
N ASP A 298 14.55 -9.20 12.46
CA ASP A 298 14.03 -8.24 13.45
C ASP A 298 13.15 -8.94 14.49
N ALA A 299 12.33 -9.90 14.06
CA ALA A 299 11.50 -10.69 14.96
C ALA A 299 12.32 -11.72 15.75
N ILE A 300 13.29 -12.38 15.10
CA ILE A 300 14.12 -13.44 15.71
C ILE A 300 14.88 -12.92 16.94
N ARG A 301 15.32 -11.65 16.95
CA ARG A 301 15.96 -11.03 18.13
C ARG A 301 15.10 -11.08 19.40
N HIS A 302 13.78 -11.25 19.24
CA HIS A 302 12.81 -11.32 20.32
C HIS A 302 12.25 -12.73 20.54
N GLU A 303 12.77 -13.76 19.85
CA GLU A 303 12.22 -15.12 19.91
C GLU A 303 12.20 -15.71 21.32
N ASN A 304 13.16 -15.31 22.16
CA ASN A 304 13.28 -15.76 23.55
C ASN A 304 12.57 -14.82 24.54
N ARG A 305 11.64 -13.99 24.07
CA ARG A 305 10.83 -13.13 24.93
C ARG A 305 9.57 -13.88 25.36
N PHE A 306 9.30 -13.93 26.66
CA PHE A 306 8.17 -14.66 27.23
C PHE A 306 7.33 -13.76 28.14
N MET A 307 6.03 -14.04 28.24
CA MET A 307 5.18 -13.40 29.26
C MET A 307 5.57 -13.91 30.65
N ARG A 308 5.80 -12.98 31.59
CA ARG A 308 5.98 -13.33 33.02
C ARG A 308 4.71 -13.95 33.58
N LYS A 309 4.82 -14.77 34.65
CA LYS A 309 3.66 -15.43 35.30
C LYS A 309 2.57 -14.42 35.71
N ALA A 310 2.94 -13.31 36.33
CA ALA A 310 2.02 -12.22 36.67
C ALA A 310 1.47 -11.48 35.43
N GLY A 311 2.24 -11.45 34.34
CA GLY A 311 1.82 -10.87 33.07
C GLY A 311 0.76 -11.71 32.34
N LYS A 312 0.79 -13.05 32.49
CA LYS A 312 -0.20 -13.95 31.88
C LYS A 312 -1.63 -13.64 32.34
N ALA A 313 -1.84 -13.39 33.64
CA ALA A 313 -3.12 -12.98 34.20
C ALA A 313 -3.61 -11.60 33.69
N LYS A 314 -2.70 -10.77 33.16
CA LYS A 314 -2.98 -9.41 32.65
C LYS A 314 -2.73 -9.30 31.14
N TYR A 315 -2.82 -10.42 30.43
CA TYR A 315 -2.59 -10.51 28.99
C TYR A 315 -3.39 -9.48 28.19
N SER A 316 -4.70 -9.36 28.44
CA SER A 316 -5.54 -8.41 27.70
C SER A 316 -5.06 -6.98 27.88
N SER A 317 -4.74 -6.59 29.11
CA SER A 317 -4.26 -5.24 29.43
C SER A 317 -2.92 -4.93 28.74
N PHE A 318 -2.00 -5.90 28.67
CA PHE A 318 -0.73 -5.72 27.96
C PHE A 318 -0.93 -5.58 26.45
N LYS A 319 -1.79 -6.41 25.86
CA LYS A 319 -2.15 -6.32 24.44
C LYS A 319 -2.82 -4.98 24.10
N ASP A 320 -3.75 -4.53 24.94
CA ASP A 320 -4.43 -3.25 24.74
C ASP A 320 -3.47 -2.07 24.89
N PHE A 321 -2.53 -2.16 25.85
CA PHE A 321 -1.43 -1.21 25.97
C PHE A 321 -0.64 -1.12 24.66
N LEU A 322 -0.18 -2.24 24.10
CA LEU A 322 0.56 -2.25 22.83
C LEU A 322 -0.23 -1.57 21.70
N TYR A 323 -1.51 -1.91 21.54
CA TYR A 323 -2.36 -1.30 20.52
C TYR A 323 -2.56 0.20 20.72
N LEU A 324 -2.75 0.64 21.96
CA LEU A 324 -2.92 2.06 22.29
C LEU A 324 -1.65 2.84 22.03
N GLN A 325 -0.49 2.35 22.48
CA GLN A 325 0.79 3.04 22.27
C GLN A 325 1.17 3.08 20.80
N THR A 326 0.86 2.03 20.04
CA THR A 326 1.09 2.02 18.59
C THR A 326 0.20 3.02 17.88
N ALA A 327 -1.09 3.06 18.22
CA ALA A 327 -2.00 4.04 17.63
C ALA A 327 -1.57 5.48 17.97
N ASP A 328 -1.16 5.75 19.21
CA ASP A 328 -0.61 7.03 19.66
C ASP A 328 0.64 7.40 18.83
N CYS A 329 1.58 6.46 18.63
CA CYS A 329 2.78 6.68 17.80
C CYS A 329 2.44 6.96 16.33
N LEU A 330 1.50 6.21 15.75
CA LEU A 330 1.11 6.35 14.34
C LEU A 330 0.43 7.70 14.07
N VAL A 331 -0.29 8.30 15.04
CA VAL A 331 -0.84 9.66 14.91
C VAL A 331 0.19 10.76 15.20
N GLY A 332 1.44 10.42 15.48
CA GLY A 332 2.51 11.39 15.74
C GLY A 332 2.67 11.83 17.19
N LYS A 333 1.96 11.20 18.13
CA LYS A 333 2.14 11.54 19.54
C LYS A 333 3.55 11.15 19.99
N LYS A 334 4.20 12.05 20.73
CA LYS A 334 5.52 11.79 21.33
C LYS A 334 5.45 10.54 22.19
N ILE A 335 6.37 9.61 21.93
CA ILE A 335 6.50 8.38 22.71
C ILE A 335 7.46 8.58 23.88
N ASP A 336 7.13 7.99 25.02
CA ASP A 336 8.05 7.87 26.15
C ASP A 336 8.76 6.52 26.08
N LYS A 337 9.97 6.54 25.50
CA LYS A 337 10.79 5.33 25.29
C LYS A 337 11.08 4.59 26.59
N LYS A 338 11.31 5.33 27.69
CA LYS A 338 11.63 4.75 29.01
C LYS A 338 10.41 4.06 29.60
N MET A 339 9.24 4.69 29.52
CA MET A 339 7.98 4.08 29.95
C MET A 339 7.66 2.83 29.13
N LEU A 340 7.79 2.90 27.80
CA LEU A 340 7.53 1.76 26.92
C LEU A 340 8.40 0.56 27.29
N SER A 341 9.72 0.74 27.40
CA SER A 341 10.63 -0.35 27.80
C SER A 341 10.30 -0.89 29.18
N SER A 342 10.08 0.00 30.15
CA SER A 342 9.77 -0.39 31.54
C SER A 342 8.47 -1.21 31.62
N VAL A 343 7.45 -0.85 30.85
CA VAL A 343 6.19 -1.61 30.79
C VAL A 343 6.42 -2.96 30.12
N VAL A 344 7.15 -3.00 28.99
CA VAL A 344 7.47 -4.28 28.33
C VAL A 344 8.24 -5.20 29.27
N ASP A 345 9.27 -4.72 29.98
CA ASP A 345 10.06 -5.49 30.95
C ASP A 345 9.26 -5.93 32.18
N LYS A 346 8.22 -5.17 32.55
CA LYS A 346 7.29 -5.54 33.61
C LYS A 346 6.40 -6.73 33.22
N TYR A 347 5.95 -6.79 31.97
CA TYR A 347 5.04 -7.87 31.50
C TYR A 347 5.79 -9.07 30.92
N THR A 348 7.01 -8.87 30.46
CA THR A 348 7.77 -9.86 29.70
C THR A 348 9.18 -10.03 30.26
N GLU A 349 9.78 -11.17 29.97
CA GLU A 349 11.17 -11.48 30.33
C GLU A 349 11.88 -12.08 29.13
N THR A 350 13.16 -11.75 28.95
CA THR A 350 14.01 -12.49 28.03
C THR A 350 14.58 -13.66 28.79
N ARG A 351 14.28 -14.87 28.34
CA ARG A 351 14.95 -16.07 28.84
C ARG A 351 16.22 -16.25 28.03
N LYS A 352 17.36 -16.42 28.69
CA LYS A 352 18.53 -16.94 27.98
C LYS A 352 18.14 -18.35 27.55
N GLY A 353 18.09 -18.60 26.25
CA GLY A 353 18.00 -19.98 25.79
C GLY A 353 19.26 -20.69 26.27
N ASP A 354 19.13 -21.91 26.78
CA ASP A 354 20.25 -22.84 26.72
C ASP A 354 20.56 -22.99 25.23
N TYR A 355 21.65 -22.37 24.77
CA TYR A 355 22.13 -22.50 23.40
C TYR A 355 22.77 -23.88 23.19
N THR A 356 22.17 -24.95 23.70
CA THR A 356 22.54 -26.31 23.35
C THR A 356 22.09 -26.56 21.92
N PHE A 357 23.02 -26.31 20.99
CA PHE A 357 23.03 -26.73 19.58
C PHE A 357 21.85 -26.24 18.72
N ARG A 358 22.05 -25.13 18.01
CA ARG A 358 21.43 -24.94 16.69
C ARG A 358 22.45 -25.36 15.63
N ILE A 359 22.11 -26.29 14.75
CA ILE A 359 22.96 -26.75 13.62
C ILE A 359 23.43 -25.56 12.74
N SER A 360 22.71 -24.44 12.76
CA SER A 360 23.11 -23.20 12.08
C SER A 360 24.33 -22.49 12.68
N SER A 361 24.89 -22.95 13.81
CA SER A 361 26.15 -22.46 14.37
C SER A 361 27.36 -23.35 14.05
N ILE A 362 27.19 -24.37 13.20
CA ILE A 362 28.34 -25.00 12.53
C ILE A 362 28.75 -24.05 11.40
N ASP A 363 29.73 -23.21 11.69
CA ASP A 363 30.49 -22.55 10.64
C ASP A 363 31.36 -23.65 10.00
N LEU A 364 30.96 -24.19 8.85
CA LEU A 364 31.79 -25.10 8.05
C LEU A 364 32.89 -24.28 7.36
N THR A 365 33.72 -23.61 8.15
CA THR A 365 35.01 -23.08 7.70
C THR A 365 35.96 -24.27 7.59
N GLY A 366 35.85 -25.00 6.47
CA GLY A 366 36.73 -26.15 6.19
C GLY A 366 36.24 -27.19 5.19
N CYS A 367 35.04 -27.08 4.61
CA CYS A 367 34.61 -27.99 3.53
C CYS A 367 34.59 -27.26 2.19
N SER A 368 35.78 -26.99 1.65
CA SER A 368 35.98 -26.54 0.25
C SER A 368 36.05 -27.72 -0.74
N GLU A 369 35.46 -28.86 -0.41
CA GLU A 369 35.34 -30.01 -1.31
C GLU A 369 33.92 -30.60 -1.18
N TYR A 370 32.93 -29.87 -1.69
CA TYR A 370 31.65 -30.47 -2.04
C TYR A 370 31.54 -30.47 -3.56
N HIS A 371 32.00 -31.55 -4.17
CA HIS A 371 31.75 -31.86 -5.58
C HIS A 371 30.33 -32.41 -5.71
N PRO A 372 29.42 -31.76 -6.47
CA PRO A 372 28.04 -32.22 -6.64
C PRO A 372 27.89 -33.57 -7.34
N ASP A 373 28.97 -34.11 -7.92
CA ASP A 373 28.91 -35.25 -8.85
C ASP A 373 29.13 -36.63 -8.19
N ALA A 374 29.38 -36.68 -6.88
CA ALA A 374 29.65 -37.94 -6.16
C ALA A 374 28.39 -38.76 -5.79
N PHE A 375 27.19 -38.28 -6.14
CA PHE A 375 25.92 -38.99 -5.84
C PHE A 375 25.39 -39.84 -6.98
N GLU A 376 25.97 -39.79 -8.19
CA GLU A 376 25.52 -40.63 -9.32
C GLU A 376 26.26 -41.98 -9.43
N GLU A 377 27.44 -42.15 -8.82
CA GLU A 377 28.23 -43.40 -8.95
C GLU A 377 27.87 -44.53 -7.96
N HIS A 378 26.95 -44.32 -7.02
CA HIS A 378 26.52 -45.38 -6.07
C HIS A 378 25.14 -45.98 -6.36
N MET A 379 24.49 -45.58 -7.45
CA MET A 379 23.28 -46.23 -7.95
C MET A 379 23.51 -47.19 -9.12
N MET A 380 24.77 -47.42 -9.52
CA MET A 380 25.13 -48.36 -10.60
C MET A 380 25.78 -49.67 -10.13
N TYR A 381 25.96 -49.88 -8.83
CA TYR A 381 26.47 -51.14 -8.25
C TYR A 381 25.58 -51.71 -7.14
N MET A 382 24.27 -51.68 -7.37
CA MET A 382 23.34 -52.63 -6.75
C MET A 382 22.53 -53.31 -7.86
N SER A 383 23.22 -54.24 -8.52
CA SER A 383 22.61 -55.41 -9.17
C SER A 383 21.89 -56.29 -8.15
#